data_AF-A0A1V9FI85-F1
#
_entry.id   AF-A0A1V9FI85-F1
#
_cell.length_a   1.000
_cell.length_b   1.000
_cell.length_c   1.000
_cell.angle_alpha   90.00
_cell.angle_beta   90.00
_cell.angle_gamma   90.00
#
_symmetry.space_group_name_H-M   'P 1'
#
loop_
_entity.id
_entity.type
_entity.pdbx_description
1 polymer ?
#
loop_
_entity_poly.entity_id
_entity_poly.type
_entity_poly.pdbx_seq_one_letter_code
_entity_poly.pdbx_strand_id
1 'polypeptide(L)'
;MINMENILTVKSKMELIDEEITHKYVDELRAKESRIDFTKDGWVNEMRAIESEYRQKIQPELAFIRTTVGEVLVSNNFKDLQAMSVLLEDTQRLKNYITPTFEEMDENVSGGSTEYITLSLVLFMARNLEPDARDEMVYFNDLLRFCESKKVDLKTILKHLLPFASDEIKYGNYSVRTLFQNAAEQSAPSKQQ
;
A
#
# COMPACT_ATOMS: atom_id res chain seq x y z
N MET A 1 26.42 -4.00 -12.64
CA MET A 1 25.27 -4.56 -13.37
C MET A 1 24.45 -5.34 -12.36
N ILE A 2 23.37 -4.76 -11.83
CA ILE A 2 22.57 -5.38 -10.76
C ILE A 2 21.14 -5.57 -11.29
N ASN A 3 20.75 -6.85 -11.40
CA ASN A 3 19.42 -7.46 -11.56
C ASN A 3 18.26 -6.65 -12.19
N MET A 4 18.40 -6.28 -13.46
CA MET A 4 17.23 -6.00 -14.33
C MET A 4 16.31 -7.23 -14.45
N GLU A 5 16.85 -8.44 -14.21
CA GLU A 5 16.09 -9.71 -14.15
C GLU A 5 15.08 -9.78 -13.00
N ASN A 6 15.29 -9.09 -11.86
CA ASN A 6 14.38 -9.20 -10.72
C ASN A 6 13.07 -8.44 -10.95
N ILE A 7 13.14 -7.19 -11.44
CA ILE A 7 11.95 -6.37 -11.68
C ILE A 7 11.10 -6.89 -12.83
N LEU A 8 11.73 -7.39 -13.91
CA LEU A 8 10.99 -8.01 -15.01
C LEU A 8 10.28 -9.29 -14.55
N THR A 9 10.90 -10.08 -13.67
CA THR A 9 10.26 -11.27 -13.08
C THR A 9 9.09 -10.90 -12.17
N VAL A 10 9.19 -9.79 -11.41
CA VAL A 10 8.06 -9.27 -10.61
C VAL A 10 6.94 -8.78 -11.49
N LYS A 11 7.26 -8.00 -12.54
CA LYS A 11 6.30 -7.52 -13.52
C LYS A 11 5.51 -8.69 -14.10
N SER A 12 6.18 -9.71 -14.62
CA SER A 12 5.51 -10.88 -15.20
C SER A 12 4.67 -11.64 -14.18
N LYS A 13 5.10 -11.76 -12.92
CA LYS A 13 4.29 -12.40 -11.86
C LYS A 13 3.07 -11.57 -11.48
N MET A 14 3.21 -10.24 -11.41
CA MET A 14 2.10 -9.33 -11.13
C MET A 14 1.09 -9.32 -12.28
N GLU A 15 1.55 -9.29 -13.53
CA GLU A 15 0.71 -9.37 -14.73
C GLU A 15 -0.06 -10.70 -14.76
N LEU A 16 0.62 -11.83 -14.53
CA LEU A 16 -0.04 -13.14 -14.47
C LEU A 16 -1.12 -13.19 -13.39
N ILE A 17 -0.87 -12.62 -12.22
CA ILE A 17 -1.86 -12.60 -11.13
C ILE A 17 -2.99 -11.59 -11.40
N ASP A 18 -2.70 -10.43 -12.00
CA ASP A 18 -3.74 -9.48 -12.44
C ASP A 18 -4.65 -10.14 -13.47
N GLU A 19 -4.07 -10.90 -14.42
CA GLU A 19 -4.79 -11.71 -15.39
C GLU A 19 -5.59 -12.82 -14.70
N GLU A 20 -5.02 -13.57 -13.76
CA GLU A 20 -5.75 -14.62 -13.03
C GLU A 20 -6.92 -14.05 -12.23
N ILE A 21 -6.71 -12.96 -11.50
CA ILE A 21 -7.77 -12.24 -10.78
C ILE A 21 -8.84 -11.76 -11.77
N THR A 22 -8.40 -11.23 -12.91
CA THR A 22 -9.29 -10.73 -13.95
C THR A 22 -10.17 -11.83 -14.52
N HIS A 23 -9.58 -12.95 -14.92
CA HIS A 23 -10.34 -14.07 -15.49
C HIS A 23 -11.20 -14.79 -14.46
N LYS A 24 -10.75 -14.91 -13.21
CA LYS A 24 -11.48 -15.68 -12.18
C LYS A 24 -12.64 -14.90 -11.56
N TYR A 25 -12.49 -13.59 -11.37
CA TYR A 25 -13.37 -12.85 -10.45
C TYR A 25 -13.98 -11.55 -11.01
N VAL A 26 -13.49 -11.01 -12.14
CA VAL A 26 -13.97 -9.70 -12.64
C VAL A 26 -15.40 -9.75 -13.13
N ASP A 27 -15.81 -10.82 -13.82
CA ASP A 27 -17.17 -10.92 -14.35
C ASP A 27 -18.21 -11.01 -13.24
N GLU A 28 -17.89 -11.72 -12.15
CA GLU A 28 -18.75 -11.80 -10.97
C GLU A 28 -18.86 -10.42 -10.27
N LEU A 29 -17.72 -9.74 -10.10
CA LEU A 29 -17.68 -8.41 -9.49
C LEU A 29 -18.46 -7.38 -10.33
N ARG A 30 -18.23 -7.35 -11.65
CA ARG A 30 -18.97 -6.45 -12.57
C ARG A 30 -20.46 -6.71 -12.55
N ALA A 31 -20.88 -7.98 -12.48
CA ALA A 31 -22.29 -8.35 -12.41
C ALA A 31 -22.96 -7.90 -11.09
N LYS A 32 -22.19 -7.81 -9.99
CA LYS A 32 -22.68 -7.26 -8.71
C LYS A 32 -22.73 -5.74 -8.75
N GLU A 33 -21.66 -5.10 -9.21
CA GLU A 33 -21.58 -3.63 -9.37
C GLU A 33 -22.68 -3.09 -10.28
N SER A 34 -22.99 -3.78 -11.39
CA SER A 34 -23.99 -3.34 -12.37
C SER A 34 -25.44 -3.37 -11.85
N ARG A 35 -25.69 -4.02 -10.71
CA ARG A 35 -27.02 -4.13 -10.10
C ARG A 35 -27.29 -3.06 -9.05
N ILE A 36 -26.29 -2.24 -8.74
CA ILE A 36 -26.38 -1.21 -7.70
C ILE A 36 -27.25 -0.08 -8.23
N ASP A 37 -28.24 0.27 -7.42
CA ASP A 37 -29.10 1.41 -7.67
C ASP A 37 -28.54 2.65 -6.96
N PHE A 38 -27.83 3.49 -7.71
CA PHE A 38 -27.22 4.72 -7.19
C PHE A 38 -28.23 5.77 -6.73
N THR A 39 -29.53 5.55 -6.94
CA THR A 39 -30.60 6.46 -6.49
C THR A 39 -31.15 6.10 -5.11
N LYS A 40 -30.80 4.92 -4.56
CA LYS A 40 -31.25 4.47 -3.25
C LYS A 40 -30.32 4.91 -2.13
N ASP A 41 -30.91 5.31 -1.00
CA ASP A 41 -30.16 5.50 0.23
C ASP A 41 -29.46 4.18 0.63
N GLY A 42 -28.16 4.27 0.93
CA GLY A 42 -27.35 3.11 1.33
C GLY A 42 -26.54 2.45 0.22
N TRP A 43 -26.61 2.90 -1.04
CA TRP A 43 -25.83 2.35 -2.16
C TRP A 43 -24.31 2.31 -1.90
N VAL A 44 -23.79 3.27 -1.12
CA VAL A 44 -22.38 3.30 -0.69
C VAL A 44 -22.01 2.09 0.16
N ASN A 45 -22.91 1.66 1.05
CA ASN A 45 -22.67 0.49 1.90
C ASN A 45 -22.74 -0.80 1.08
N GLU A 46 -23.61 -0.87 0.08
CA GLU A 46 -23.68 -2.00 -0.86
C GLU A 46 -22.38 -2.11 -1.68
N MET A 47 -21.90 -1.00 -2.24
CA MET A 47 -20.59 -0.94 -2.91
C MET A 47 -19.47 -1.44 -2.00
N ARG A 48 -19.38 -0.93 -0.77
CA ARG A 48 -18.35 -1.33 0.21
C ARG A 48 -18.42 -2.82 0.55
N ALA A 49 -19.62 -3.39 0.68
CA ALA A 49 -19.79 -4.81 0.94
C ALA A 49 -19.30 -5.67 -0.23
N ILE A 50 -19.59 -5.25 -1.47
CA ILE A 50 -19.11 -5.92 -2.68
C ILE A 50 -17.58 -5.85 -2.78
N GLU A 51 -16.98 -4.69 -2.52
CA GLU A 51 -15.53 -4.52 -2.50
C GLU A 51 -14.86 -5.35 -1.40
N SER A 52 -15.46 -5.40 -0.21
CA SER A 52 -14.96 -6.21 0.91
C SER A 52 -15.00 -7.71 0.59
N GLU A 53 -16.11 -8.21 0.04
CA GLU A 53 -16.23 -9.60 -0.39
C GLU A 53 -15.18 -9.95 -1.46
N TYR A 54 -15.00 -9.06 -2.44
CA TYR A 54 -14.00 -9.25 -3.48
C TYR A 54 -12.58 -9.29 -2.89
N ARG A 55 -12.25 -8.35 -2.00
CA ARG A 55 -10.94 -8.29 -1.33
C ARG A 55 -10.63 -9.57 -0.56
N GLN A 56 -11.63 -10.14 0.12
CA GLN A 56 -11.47 -11.42 0.82
C GLN A 56 -11.21 -12.58 -0.15
N LYS A 57 -11.90 -12.63 -1.30
CA LYS A 57 -11.69 -13.68 -2.31
C LYS A 57 -10.29 -13.66 -2.89
N ILE A 58 -9.74 -12.47 -3.17
CA ILE A 58 -8.41 -12.31 -3.76
C ILE A 58 -7.28 -12.21 -2.72
N GLN A 59 -7.57 -12.46 -1.43
CA GLN A 59 -6.58 -12.31 -0.37
C GLN A 59 -5.31 -13.12 -0.65
N PRO A 60 -5.37 -14.42 -1.03
CA PRO A 60 -4.16 -15.21 -1.27
C PRO A 60 -3.25 -14.59 -2.34
N GLU A 61 -3.84 -14.10 -3.42
CA GLU A 61 -3.16 -13.39 -4.50
C GLU A 61 -2.54 -12.07 -4.01
N LEU A 62 -3.28 -11.31 -3.20
CA LEU A 62 -2.76 -10.08 -2.58
C LEU A 62 -1.59 -10.38 -1.64
N ALA A 63 -1.67 -11.40 -0.80
CA ALA A 63 -0.60 -11.79 0.11
C ALA A 63 0.68 -12.13 -0.68
N PHE A 64 0.56 -12.92 -1.74
CA PHE A 64 1.70 -13.28 -2.59
C PHE A 64 2.34 -12.05 -3.25
N ILE A 65 1.54 -11.14 -3.82
CA ILE A 65 2.05 -9.92 -4.45
C ILE A 65 2.74 -9.02 -3.42
N ARG A 66 2.12 -8.82 -2.26
CA ARG A 66 2.66 -8.00 -1.16
C ARG A 66 4.03 -8.53 -0.71
N THR A 67 4.16 -9.84 -0.52
CA THR A 67 5.44 -10.48 -0.20
C THR A 67 6.46 -10.29 -1.32
N THR A 68 6.07 -10.55 -2.57
CA THR A 68 6.96 -10.44 -3.74
C THR A 68 7.49 -9.01 -3.90
N VAL A 69 6.63 -8.00 -3.77
CA VAL A 69 7.03 -6.59 -3.82
C VAL A 69 8.01 -6.26 -2.69
N GLY A 70 7.71 -6.70 -1.46
CA GLY A 70 8.59 -6.51 -0.31
C GLY A 70 9.97 -7.13 -0.51
N GLU A 71 10.04 -8.38 -0.93
CA GLU A 71 11.30 -9.10 -1.18
C GLU A 71 12.17 -8.41 -2.23
N VAL A 72 11.57 -7.93 -3.32
CA VAL A 72 12.31 -7.27 -4.40
C VAL A 72 12.81 -5.89 -4.00
N LEU A 73 11.99 -5.11 -3.31
CA LEU A 73 12.40 -3.81 -2.80
C LEU A 73 13.55 -3.97 -1.80
N VAL A 74 13.47 -4.93 -0.88
CA VAL A 74 14.57 -5.25 0.05
C VAL A 74 15.82 -5.73 -0.70
N SER A 75 15.67 -6.66 -1.64
CA SER A 75 16.79 -7.26 -2.38
C SER A 75 17.56 -6.25 -3.23
N ASN A 76 16.90 -5.18 -3.71
CA ASN A 76 17.58 -4.11 -4.43
C ASN A 76 17.84 -2.85 -3.58
N ASN A 77 17.84 -2.98 -2.25
CA ASN A 77 18.07 -1.87 -1.30
C ASN A 77 17.22 -0.64 -1.63
N PHE A 78 15.96 -0.87 -2.01
CA PHE A 78 14.96 0.15 -2.34
C PHE A 78 15.36 1.13 -3.47
N LYS A 79 16.34 0.78 -4.31
CA LYS A 79 16.82 1.65 -5.40
C LYS A 79 15.77 1.90 -6.49
N ASP A 80 14.85 0.96 -6.67
CA ASP A 80 13.89 0.96 -7.79
C ASP A 80 12.46 1.25 -7.34
N LEU A 81 12.27 2.01 -6.26
CA LEU A 81 10.94 2.39 -5.75
C LEU A 81 10.05 2.99 -6.85
N GLN A 82 10.60 3.86 -7.70
CA GLN A 82 9.84 4.49 -8.79
C GLN A 82 9.45 3.50 -9.89
N ALA A 83 10.35 2.59 -10.28
CA ALA A 83 10.02 1.55 -11.24
C ALA A 83 8.93 0.61 -10.70
N MET A 84 8.97 0.31 -9.40
CA MET A 84 7.91 -0.46 -8.74
C MET A 84 6.56 0.26 -8.74
N SER A 85 6.52 1.58 -8.55
CA SER A 85 5.27 2.36 -8.66
C SER A 85 4.67 2.27 -10.04
N VAL A 86 5.49 2.42 -11.09
CA VAL A 86 5.03 2.29 -12.48
C VAL A 86 4.46 0.90 -12.74
N LEU A 87 5.12 -0.15 -12.24
CA LEU A 87 4.58 -1.51 -12.36
C LEU A 87 3.26 -1.72 -11.64
N LEU A 88 3.08 -1.08 -10.48
CA LEU A 88 1.82 -1.13 -9.74
C LEU A 88 0.72 -0.38 -10.49
N GLU A 89 1.03 0.80 -11.04
CA GLU A 89 0.08 1.60 -11.83
C GLU A 89 -0.36 0.91 -13.13
N ASP A 90 0.53 0.13 -13.74
CA ASP A 90 0.29 -0.68 -14.94
C ASP A 90 -0.73 -1.82 -14.69
N THR A 91 -0.96 -2.22 -13.43
CA THR A 91 -1.98 -3.23 -13.10
C THR A 91 -3.39 -2.63 -13.11
N GLN A 92 -4.37 -3.35 -13.67
CA GLN A 92 -5.72 -2.80 -13.87
C GLN A 92 -6.46 -2.59 -12.55
N ARG A 93 -6.57 -3.66 -11.75
CA ARG A 93 -7.35 -3.64 -10.50
C ARG A 93 -6.45 -3.76 -9.28
N LEU A 94 -5.35 -4.52 -9.36
CA LEU A 94 -4.47 -4.80 -8.22
C LEU A 94 -3.94 -3.54 -7.51
N LYS A 95 -3.67 -2.45 -8.24
CA LYS A 95 -3.23 -1.18 -7.65
C LYS A 95 -4.15 -0.65 -6.54
N ASN A 96 -5.44 -0.94 -6.62
CA ASN A 96 -6.44 -0.48 -5.64
C ASN A 96 -6.51 -1.37 -4.39
N TYR A 97 -5.93 -2.58 -4.45
CA TYR A 97 -6.05 -3.60 -3.39
C TYR A 97 -4.71 -3.93 -2.74
N ILE A 98 -3.59 -3.59 -3.38
CA ILE A 98 -2.26 -3.94 -2.86
C ILE A 98 -1.95 -3.25 -1.54
N THR A 99 -2.35 -1.99 -1.37
CA THR A 99 -2.22 -1.26 -0.10
C THR A 99 -3.19 -1.86 0.92
N PRO A 100 -2.69 -2.37 2.07
CA PRO A 100 -3.54 -2.92 3.13
C PRO A 100 -4.59 -1.92 3.63
N THR A 101 -5.79 -2.39 3.99
CA THR A 101 -6.76 -1.57 4.72
C THR A 101 -6.35 -1.41 6.18
N PHE A 102 -6.93 -0.44 6.87
CA PHE A 102 -6.75 -0.31 8.32
C PHE A 102 -7.25 -1.53 9.10
N GLU A 103 -8.27 -2.24 8.60
CA GLU A 103 -8.74 -3.50 9.18
C GLU A 103 -7.67 -4.59 9.05
N GLU A 104 -7.10 -4.79 7.86
CA GLU A 104 -6.00 -5.75 7.64
C GLU A 104 -4.76 -5.38 8.47
N MET A 105 -4.45 -4.09 8.60
CA MET A 105 -3.35 -3.63 9.46
C MET A 105 -3.63 -3.92 10.93
N ASP A 106 -4.88 -3.76 11.39
CA ASP A 106 -5.25 -4.02 12.78
C ASP A 106 -5.12 -5.51 13.11
N GLU A 107 -5.56 -6.38 12.21
CA GLU A 107 -5.38 -7.83 12.32
C GLU A 107 -3.88 -8.19 12.35
N ASN A 108 -3.07 -7.59 11.48
CA ASN A 108 -1.63 -7.83 11.42
C ASN A 108 -0.92 -7.41 12.73
N VAL A 109 -1.25 -6.23 13.27
CA VAL A 109 -0.74 -5.75 14.55
C VAL A 109 -1.21 -6.62 15.71
N SER A 110 -2.47 -7.02 15.72
CA SER A 110 -3.03 -7.91 16.74
C SER A 110 -2.37 -9.29 16.71
N GLY A 111 -1.92 -9.75 15.54
CA GLY A 111 -1.09 -10.94 15.35
C GLY A 111 0.39 -10.77 15.71
N GLY A 112 0.82 -9.57 16.14
CA GLY A 112 2.19 -9.28 16.54
C GLY A 112 3.14 -8.87 15.40
N SER A 113 2.60 -8.57 14.21
CA SER A 113 3.38 -8.14 13.04
C SER A 113 3.10 -6.69 12.68
N THR A 114 4.10 -6.01 12.11
CA THR A 114 3.96 -4.64 11.58
C THR A 114 4.24 -4.58 10.08
N GLU A 115 4.32 -5.73 9.43
CA GLU A 115 4.67 -5.87 8.01
C GLU A 115 3.72 -5.07 7.10
N TYR A 116 2.42 -5.04 7.40
CA TYR A 116 1.45 -4.29 6.60
C TYR A 116 1.58 -2.77 6.76
N ILE A 117 2.05 -2.31 7.92
CA ILE A 117 2.39 -0.90 8.15
C ILE A 117 3.65 -0.55 7.37
N THR A 118 4.70 -1.37 7.46
CA THR A 118 5.94 -1.17 6.71
C THR A 118 5.68 -1.15 5.21
N LEU A 119 4.91 -2.11 4.69
CA LEU A 119 4.55 -2.16 3.29
C LEU A 119 3.78 -0.91 2.86
N SER A 120 2.84 -0.45 3.66
CA SER A 120 2.08 0.77 3.38
C SER A 120 2.96 2.00 3.26
N LEU A 121 3.94 2.15 4.16
CA LEU A 121 4.93 3.23 4.12
C LEU A 121 5.86 3.11 2.91
N VAL A 122 6.28 1.90 2.56
CA VAL A 122 7.12 1.64 1.38
C VAL A 122 6.36 1.93 0.08
N LEU A 123 5.11 1.52 -0.03
CA LEU A 123 4.24 1.85 -1.17
C LEU A 123 4.01 3.37 -1.26
N PHE A 124 3.84 4.04 -0.12
CA PHE A 124 3.76 5.51 -0.07
C PHE A 124 5.05 6.17 -0.60
N MET A 125 6.23 5.65 -0.25
CA MET A 125 7.51 6.15 -0.79
C MET A 125 7.66 5.93 -2.30
N ALA A 126 7.10 4.83 -2.81
CA ALA A 126 7.15 4.50 -4.22
C ALA A 126 6.27 5.42 -5.08
N ARG A 127 5.11 5.83 -4.56
CA ARG A 127 4.13 6.66 -5.28
C ARG A 127 4.76 7.97 -5.75
N ASN A 128 4.57 8.28 -7.02
CA ASN A 128 4.87 9.60 -7.54
C ASN A 128 3.77 10.57 -7.06
N LEU A 129 3.98 11.21 -5.91
CA LEU A 129 3.04 12.17 -5.36
C LEU A 129 2.96 13.38 -6.31
N GLU A 130 1.90 13.50 -7.09
CA GLU A 130 1.66 14.66 -7.95
C GLU A 130 1.34 15.92 -7.10
N PRO A 131 1.36 17.14 -7.69
CA PRO A 131 1.09 18.38 -6.96
C PRO A 131 -0.23 18.43 -6.17
N ASP A 132 -1.20 17.56 -6.48
CA ASP A 132 -2.51 17.43 -5.82
C ASP A 132 -2.63 16.14 -4.98
N ALA A 133 -1.53 15.68 -4.36
CA ALA A 133 -1.47 14.46 -3.53
C ALA A 133 -2.24 14.56 -2.17
N ARG A 134 -3.40 15.21 -2.17
CA ARG A 134 -4.22 15.46 -0.98
C ARG A 134 -4.67 14.15 -0.33
N ASP A 135 -5.15 13.21 -1.13
CA ASP A 135 -5.68 11.94 -0.64
C ASP A 135 -4.57 11.08 -0.02
N GLU A 136 -3.37 11.12 -0.61
CA GLU A 136 -2.18 10.46 -0.08
C GLU A 136 -1.74 11.08 1.25
N MET A 137 -1.84 12.40 1.39
CA MET A 137 -1.53 13.08 2.65
C MET A 137 -2.58 12.78 3.73
N VAL A 138 -3.87 12.71 3.37
CA VAL A 138 -4.92 12.26 4.29
C VAL A 138 -4.62 10.83 4.74
N TYR A 139 -4.35 9.93 3.79
CA TYR A 139 -3.99 8.54 4.07
C TYR A 139 -2.75 8.44 4.98
N PHE A 140 -1.69 9.19 4.71
CA PHE A 140 -0.49 9.19 5.54
C PHE A 140 -0.79 9.64 6.97
N ASN A 141 -1.55 10.73 7.14
CA ASN A 141 -1.94 11.21 8.46
C ASN A 141 -2.83 10.22 9.22
N ASP A 142 -3.76 9.56 8.54
CA ASP A 142 -4.59 8.53 9.14
C ASP A 142 -3.76 7.29 9.52
N LEU A 143 -2.74 6.95 8.72
CA LEU A 143 -1.77 5.92 9.07
C LEU A 143 -0.97 6.27 10.33
N LEU A 144 -0.53 7.53 10.49
CA LEU A 144 0.15 7.97 11.71
C LEU A 144 -0.76 7.83 12.95
N ARG A 145 -2.01 8.29 12.85
CA ARG A 145 -3.02 8.18 13.92
C ARG A 145 -3.35 6.72 14.26
N PHE A 146 -3.46 5.88 13.24
CA PHE A 146 -3.66 4.46 13.41
C PHE A 146 -2.50 3.86 14.22
N CYS A 147 -1.25 4.11 13.81
CA CYS A 147 -0.06 3.62 14.52
C CYS A 147 -0.02 4.10 15.97
N GLU A 148 -0.38 5.36 16.24
CA GLU A 148 -0.48 5.92 17.59
C GLU A 148 -1.54 5.19 18.42
N SER A 149 -2.75 5.01 17.87
CA SER A 149 -3.85 4.31 18.54
C SER A 149 -3.51 2.86 18.89
N LYS A 150 -2.68 2.21 18.07
CA LYS A 150 -2.23 0.82 18.24
C LYS A 150 -0.88 0.70 18.95
N LYS A 151 -0.28 1.82 19.39
CA LYS A 151 1.03 1.87 20.08
C LYS A 151 2.16 1.20 19.29
N VAL A 152 2.12 1.30 17.97
CA VAL A 152 3.17 0.79 17.08
C VAL A 152 4.41 1.66 17.25
N ASP A 153 5.60 1.04 17.30
CA ASP A 153 6.89 1.76 17.31
C ASP A 153 7.24 2.32 15.92
N LEU A 154 6.40 3.26 15.47
CA LEU A 154 6.48 3.88 14.16
C LEU A 154 7.83 4.59 13.95
N LYS A 155 8.41 5.13 15.03
CA LYS A 155 9.71 5.82 15.00
C LYS A 155 10.82 4.91 14.47
N THR A 156 10.87 3.67 14.93
CA THR A 156 11.88 2.69 14.49
C THR A 156 11.69 2.35 13.01
N ILE A 157 10.45 2.14 12.58
CA ILE A 157 10.12 1.85 11.18
C ILE A 157 10.53 3.03 10.27
N LEU A 158 10.11 4.26 10.60
CA LEU A 158 10.44 5.44 9.82
C LEU A 158 11.95 5.69 9.77
N LYS A 159 12.68 5.51 10.88
CA LYS A 159 14.14 5.62 10.89
C LYS A 159 14.83 4.62 9.97
N HIS A 160 14.30 3.41 9.87
CA HIS A 160 14.83 2.40 8.96
C HIS A 160 14.57 2.78 7.49
N LEU A 161 13.41 3.36 7.19
CA LEU A 161 13.01 3.73 5.82
C LEU A 161 13.60 5.06 5.33
N LEU A 162 13.93 5.98 6.24
CA LEU A 162 14.44 7.32 5.94
C LEU A 162 15.60 7.38 4.92
N PRO A 163 16.62 6.49 4.96
CA PRO A 163 17.71 6.51 3.99
C PRO A 163 17.28 6.25 2.53
N PHE A 164 16.09 5.67 2.34
CA PHE A 164 15.56 5.30 1.03
C PHE A 164 14.47 6.26 0.54
N ALA A 165 14.02 7.20 1.37
CA ALA A 165 12.96 8.13 1.04
C ALA A 165 13.48 9.23 0.09
N SER A 166 12.69 9.57 -0.93
CA SER A 166 13.06 10.60 -1.90
C SER A 166 13.19 11.98 -1.25
N ASP A 167 14.23 12.70 -1.64
CA ASP A 167 14.46 14.12 -1.33
C ASP A 167 13.81 15.07 -2.34
N GLU A 168 13.26 14.54 -3.43
CA GLU A 168 12.57 15.35 -4.42
C GLU A 168 11.31 15.95 -3.81
N ILE A 169 11.17 17.27 -3.92
CA ILE A 169 9.97 17.98 -3.49
C ILE A 169 8.91 17.73 -4.56
N LYS A 170 7.98 16.82 -4.24
CA LYS A 170 6.85 16.49 -5.12
C LYS A 170 5.51 17.00 -4.59
N TYR A 171 5.48 17.52 -3.36
CA TYR A 171 4.27 18.02 -2.72
C TYR A 171 4.53 19.31 -1.90
N GLY A 172 3.99 20.44 -2.37
CA GLY A 172 4.19 21.73 -1.71
C GLY A 172 5.67 22.05 -1.49
N ASN A 173 6.09 22.18 -0.21
CA ASN A 173 7.48 22.39 0.20
C ASN A 173 8.11 21.14 0.86
N TYR A 174 7.47 19.97 0.75
CA TYR A 174 7.89 18.74 1.43
C TYR A 174 8.31 17.66 0.44
N SER A 175 9.38 16.95 0.77
CA SER A 175 9.71 15.64 0.16
C SER A 175 9.17 14.51 1.05
N VAL A 176 9.10 13.29 0.50
CA VAL A 176 8.75 12.10 1.31
C VAL A 176 9.71 11.95 2.48
N ARG A 177 11.01 12.24 2.28
CA ARG A 177 12.00 12.23 3.35
C ARG A 177 11.65 13.24 4.46
N THR A 178 11.27 14.48 4.10
CA THR A 178 10.89 15.49 5.10
C THR A 178 9.63 15.07 5.87
N LEU A 179 8.64 14.47 5.19
CA LEU A 179 7.44 13.93 5.85
C LEU A 179 7.80 12.84 6.85
N PHE A 180 8.64 11.88 6.46
CA PHE A 180 9.06 10.77 7.31
C PHE A 180 9.90 11.26 8.49
N GLN A 181 10.76 12.24 8.25
CA GLN A 181 11.59 12.83 9.30
C GLN A 181 10.72 13.53 10.35
N ASN A 182 9.80 14.40 9.93
CA ASN A 182 8.88 15.08 10.82
C ASN A 182 8.03 14.08 11.62
N ALA A 183 7.51 13.05 10.97
CA ALA A 183 6.72 12.01 11.63
C ALA A 183 7.56 11.21 12.66
N ALA A 184 8.82 10.88 12.35
CA ALA A 184 9.72 10.18 13.27
C ALA A 184 10.12 11.02 14.48
N GLU A 185 10.23 12.34 14.30
CA GLU A 185 10.52 13.30 15.37
C GLU A 185 9.32 13.50 16.31
N GLN A 186 8.11 13.55 15.75
CA GLN A 186 6.86 13.71 16.50
C GLN A 186 6.36 12.42 17.15
N SER A 187 6.75 11.26 16.61
CA SER A 187 6.43 9.97 17.19
C SER A 187 7.11 9.80 18.55
N ALA A 188 6.32 9.62 19.61
CA ALA A 188 6.83 9.33 20.93
C ALA A 188 7.70 8.06 20.89
N PRO A 189 8.87 8.02 21.55
CA PRO A 189 9.63 6.79 21.65
C PRO A 189 8.77 5.73 22.36
N SER A 190 8.64 4.56 21.73
CA SER A 190 8.12 3.37 22.38
C SER A 190 8.91 3.16 23.67
N LYS A 191 8.25 3.30 24.83
CA LYS A 191 8.82 2.83 26.09
C LYS A 191 8.87 1.32 25.97
N GLN A 192 10.04 0.76 25.70
CA GLN A 192 10.30 -0.66 25.91
C GLN A 192 9.83 -1.00 27.34
N GLN A 193 8.81 -1.84 27.44
CA GLN A 193 8.38 -2.48 28.68
C GLN A 193 9.17 -3.77 28.87
#